data_AF-A0A091IT73-F1
#
_entry.id   AF-A0A091IT73-F1
#
_cell.length_a   1.000
_cell.length_b   1.000
_cell.length_c   1.000
_cell.angle_alpha   90.00
_cell.angle_beta   90.00
_cell.angle_gamma   90.00
#
_symmetry.space_group_name_H-M   'P 1'
#
loop_
_entity.id
_entity.type
_entity.pdbx_description
1 polymer ?
#
loop_
_entity_poly.entity_id
_entity_poly.type
_entity_poly.pdbx_seq_one_letter_code
_entity_poly.pdbx_strand_id
1 'polypeptide(L)'
;RPRQWAQLFQRAGARYVVLTTKHHEGFTNWGSPVSWNWNSVDTGPHRDLVGELGEALRERNLHYGLYHSLMEWFNPLYLADKESGFKTQNFVLKKTMPELYDLVLKYKPDLIWSDGDWEAPESYWNSTSFLAWLYNKSPVKDTVVVNDRWCNNCSCHHGGFYNCADKYKPATLMAHKWEMCSSIDKLSWGYRSNMNLTEIMNEAIIIKELVQTVSFGGNYLLNVGPTKEGVIVPIFQERLLALGRWLDTNGEAIYGSKPWRVQMESSTDTVWYTSKGPAVYAIFLIWPRDNVLELPSPVPSPDTQVTMLGFGGTLEWQMSPGKGLLITLPYMLPSPQPPQPGWTLKLEGVK
;
A
#
# COMPACT_ATOMS: atom_id res chain seq x y z
N ARG A 1 11.46 0.38 18.40
CA ARG A 1 10.40 0.56 19.41
C ARG A 1 9.07 0.08 18.82
N PRO A 2 8.84 -1.25 18.77
CA PRO A 2 7.81 -1.85 17.92
C PRO A 2 6.39 -1.35 18.19
N ARG A 3 5.98 -1.28 19.46
CA ARG A 3 4.64 -0.79 19.85
C ARG A 3 4.36 0.67 19.47
N GLN A 4 5.38 1.53 19.45
CA GLN A 4 5.24 2.92 19.02
C GLN A 4 5.02 3.00 17.51
N TRP A 5 5.74 2.19 16.73
CA TRP A 5 5.52 2.09 15.28
C TRP A 5 4.12 1.55 14.97
N ALA A 6 3.73 0.45 15.61
CA ALA A 6 2.41 -0.14 15.42
C ALA A 6 1.29 0.86 15.78
N GLN A 7 1.46 1.66 16.85
CA GLN A 7 0.52 2.73 17.19
C GLN A 7 0.47 3.82 16.12
N LEU A 8 1.63 4.25 15.59
CA LEU A 8 1.69 5.23 14.52
C LEU A 8 0.97 4.73 13.27
N PHE A 9 1.24 3.49 12.82
CA PHE A 9 0.62 2.92 11.63
C PHE A 9 -0.90 2.74 11.79
N GLN A 10 -1.36 2.31 12.97
CA GLN A 10 -2.78 2.24 13.28
C GLN A 10 -3.43 3.64 13.20
N ARG A 11 -2.80 4.66 13.79
CA ARG A 11 -3.28 6.06 13.73
C ARG A 11 -3.20 6.66 12.33
N ALA A 12 -2.35 6.13 11.46
CA ALA A 12 -2.28 6.52 10.06
C ALA A 12 -3.40 5.90 9.21
N GLY A 13 -4.22 5.01 9.78
CA GLY A 13 -5.27 4.30 9.07
C GLY A 13 -4.78 3.09 8.27
N ALA A 14 -3.56 2.60 8.51
CA ALA A 14 -3.09 1.39 7.85
C ALA A 14 -3.93 0.18 8.27
N ARG A 15 -4.13 -0.77 7.35
CA ARG A 15 -4.76 -2.08 7.64
C ARG A 15 -3.77 -3.23 7.65
N TYR A 16 -2.60 -3.01 7.05
CA TYR A 16 -1.50 -3.95 7.00
C TYR A 16 -0.18 -3.19 6.99
N VAL A 17 0.89 -3.85 7.41
CA VAL A 17 2.26 -3.33 7.39
C VAL A 17 3.18 -4.40 6.82
N VAL A 18 4.06 -4.00 5.91
CA VAL A 18 5.05 -4.90 5.30
C VAL A 18 6.44 -4.50 5.78
N LEU A 19 7.13 -5.42 6.47
CA LEU A 19 8.49 -5.18 6.95
C LEU A 19 9.52 -5.85 6.03
N THR A 20 10.56 -5.12 5.65
CA THR A 20 11.75 -5.67 5.01
C THR A 20 12.47 -6.64 5.94
N THR A 21 12.31 -7.94 5.71
CA THR A 21 13.02 -8.99 6.44
C THR A 21 14.48 -9.05 5.99
N LYS A 22 14.68 -8.99 4.68
CA LYS A 22 15.98 -8.99 4.00
C LYS A 22 15.83 -8.18 2.71
N HIS A 23 16.74 -7.25 2.48
CA HIS A 23 16.85 -6.53 1.21
C HIS A 23 18.06 -7.04 0.42
N HIS A 24 18.36 -6.43 -0.72
CA HIS A 24 19.35 -6.95 -1.67
C HIS A 24 20.78 -7.04 -1.12
N GLU A 25 21.12 -6.29 -0.06
CA GLU A 25 22.41 -6.41 0.62
C GLU A 25 22.54 -7.69 1.47
N GLY A 26 21.46 -8.44 1.67
CA GLY A 26 21.46 -9.74 2.34
C GLY A 26 21.46 -9.71 3.87
N PHE A 27 21.43 -8.53 4.50
CA PHE A 27 21.29 -8.43 5.95
C PHE A 27 19.88 -8.81 6.38
N THR A 28 19.76 -9.74 7.34
CA THR A 28 18.46 -10.21 7.82
C THR A 28 18.07 -9.52 9.14
N ASN A 29 16.86 -8.95 9.18
CA ASN A 29 16.28 -8.31 10.37
C ASN A 29 15.73 -9.31 11.41
N TRP A 30 16.14 -10.57 11.29
CA TRP A 30 15.92 -11.64 12.27
C TRP A 30 17.09 -12.62 12.26
N GLY A 31 17.21 -13.45 13.29
CA GLY A 31 18.20 -14.54 13.33
C GLY A 31 17.85 -15.65 12.35
N SER A 32 18.23 -15.49 11.07
CA SER A 32 18.03 -16.51 10.02
C SER A 32 18.97 -17.71 10.24
N PRO A 33 18.49 -18.95 10.04
CA PRO A 33 19.31 -20.16 10.20
C PRO A 33 20.46 -20.26 9.19
N VAL A 34 20.45 -19.43 8.13
CA VAL A 34 21.43 -19.44 7.04
C VAL A 34 22.08 -18.06 6.81
N SER A 35 21.96 -17.15 7.78
CA SER A 35 22.61 -15.80 7.79
C SER A 35 23.54 -15.62 8.97
N TRP A 36 24.38 -16.63 9.24
CA TRP A 36 25.27 -16.61 10.40
C TRP A 36 26.11 -15.31 10.43
N ASN A 37 26.06 -14.59 11.56
CA ASN A 37 26.80 -13.36 11.82
C ASN A 37 26.48 -12.16 10.91
N TRP A 38 25.50 -12.27 10.01
CA TRP A 38 25.02 -11.18 9.14
C TRP A 38 23.51 -10.98 9.31
N ASN A 39 23.11 -10.74 10.55
CA ASN A 39 21.72 -10.52 10.94
C ASN A 39 21.60 -9.67 12.21
N SER A 40 20.40 -9.15 12.45
CA SER A 40 20.12 -8.23 13.58
C SER A 40 20.19 -8.85 14.98
N VAL A 41 20.21 -10.18 15.11
CA VAL A 41 20.34 -10.89 16.39
C VAL A 41 21.81 -11.08 16.73
N ASP A 42 22.62 -11.50 15.75
CA ASP A 42 24.05 -11.73 15.93
C ASP A 42 24.84 -10.40 15.95
N THR A 43 24.43 -9.43 15.13
CA THR A 43 25.17 -8.17 14.92
C THR A 43 24.24 -6.95 15.02
N GLY A 44 24.73 -5.90 15.71
CA GLY A 44 24.04 -4.62 15.78
C GLY A 44 22.96 -4.58 16.87
N PRO A 45 21.65 -4.62 16.54
CA PRO A 45 20.59 -4.45 17.54
C PRO A 45 20.48 -5.55 18.60
N HIS A 46 21.01 -6.75 18.33
CA HIS A 46 20.88 -7.96 19.13
C HIS A 46 19.43 -8.36 19.44
N ARG A 47 18.53 -8.19 18.45
CA ARG A 47 17.09 -8.34 18.60
C ARG A 47 16.44 -8.93 17.36
N ASP A 48 15.38 -9.70 17.57
CA ASP A 48 14.53 -10.22 16.50
C ASP A 48 13.52 -9.14 16.06
N LEU A 49 13.95 -8.24 15.18
CA LEU A 49 13.13 -7.09 14.78
C LEU A 49 11.87 -7.51 14.02
N VAL A 50 11.96 -8.60 13.24
CA VAL A 50 10.84 -9.19 12.50
C VAL A 50 9.77 -9.68 13.48
N GLY A 51 10.15 -10.54 14.43
CA GLY A 51 9.22 -11.08 15.42
C GLY A 51 8.59 -10.01 16.31
N GLU A 52 9.41 -9.12 16.87
CA GLU A 52 8.94 -8.08 17.78
C GLU A 52 7.95 -7.09 17.13
N LEU A 53 8.15 -6.74 15.85
CA LEU A 53 7.18 -5.90 15.13
C LEU A 53 5.90 -6.68 14.82
N GLY A 54 6.01 -7.94 14.42
CA GLY A 54 4.85 -8.79 14.16
C GLY A 54 3.92 -8.92 15.37
N GLU A 55 4.48 -9.12 16.57
CA GLU A 55 3.70 -9.12 17.82
C GLU A 55 2.99 -7.78 18.06
N ALA A 56 3.72 -6.67 17.95
CA ALA A 56 3.15 -5.33 18.19
C ALA A 56 2.05 -4.94 17.20
N LEU A 57 2.11 -5.43 15.95
CA LEU A 57 1.07 -5.21 14.93
C LEU A 57 -0.19 -6.04 15.23
N ARG A 58 -0.02 -7.29 15.64
CA ARG A 58 -1.14 -8.18 16.02
C ARG A 58 -1.88 -7.69 17.26
N GLU A 59 -1.16 -7.16 18.26
CA GLU A 59 -1.77 -6.47 19.42
C GLU A 59 -2.74 -5.34 19.01
N ARG A 60 -2.65 -4.85 17.77
CA ARG A 60 -3.45 -3.74 17.22
C ARG A 60 -4.35 -4.13 16.05
N ASN A 61 -4.53 -5.44 15.78
CA ASN A 61 -5.33 -5.95 14.66
C ASN A 61 -4.87 -5.41 13.29
N LEU A 62 -3.57 -5.20 13.11
CA LEU A 62 -2.97 -4.89 11.81
C LEU A 62 -2.46 -6.18 11.18
N HIS A 63 -2.77 -6.39 9.90
CA HIS A 63 -2.21 -7.50 9.15
C HIS A 63 -0.69 -7.34 9.00
N TYR A 64 0.00 -8.47 9.09
CA TYR A 64 1.44 -8.51 9.17
C TYR A 64 2.05 -9.14 7.92
N GLY A 65 2.66 -8.31 7.08
CA GLY A 65 3.35 -8.71 5.86
C GLY A 65 4.86 -8.65 5.97
N LEU A 66 5.53 -9.45 5.16
CA LEU A 66 6.98 -9.56 5.12
C LEU A 66 7.49 -9.37 3.70
N TYR A 67 8.33 -8.36 3.51
CA TYR A 67 9.13 -8.20 2.30
C TYR A 67 10.38 -9.08 2.38
N HIS A 68 10.72 -9.76 1.30
CA HIS A 68 11.95 -10.54 1.20
C HIS A 68 12.55 -10.49 -0.20
N SER A 69 13.78 -9.99 -0.31
CA SER A 69 14.57 -10.04 -1.53
C SER A 69 15.00 -11.47 -1.84
N LEU A 70 14.63 -11.98 -3.03
CA LEU A 70 15.06 -13.27 -3.52
C LEU A 70 16.57 -13.30 -3.78
N MET A 71 17.14 -12.20 -4.28
CA MET A 71 18.57 -12.06 -4.60
C MET A 71 19.39 -11.43 -3.46
N GLU A 72 20.72 -11.56 -3.58
CA GLU A 72 21.72 -10.86 -2.76
C GLU A 72 22.89 -10.36 -3.62
N TRP A 73 23.14 -9.04 -3.62
CA TRP A 73 24.12 -8.40 -4.51
C TRP A 73 25.52 -8.99 -4.45
N PHE A 74 25.98 -9.35 -3.25
CA PHE A 74 27.37 -9.73 -2.99
C PHE A 74 27.53 -11.16 -2.48
N ASN A 75 26.46 -11.96 -2.47
CA ASN A 75 26.56 -13.33 -1.99
C ASN A 75 27.33 -14.19 -3.01
N PRO A 76 28.45 -14.85 -2.62
CA PRO A 76 29.25 -15.63 -3.55
C PRO A 76 28.49 -16.76 -4.25
N LEU A 77 27.50 -17.37 -3.57
CA LEU A 77 26.66 -18.40 -4.19
C LEU A 77 25.75 -17.79 -5.26
N TYR A 78 25.19 -16.60 -5.02
CA TYR A 78 24.36 -15.91 -6.01
C TYR A 78 25.18 -15.51 -7.23
N LEU A 79 26.37 -14.95 -7.01
CA LEU A 79 27.29 -14.57 -8.08
C LEU A 79 27.73 -15.78 -8.91
N ALA A 80 28.04 -16.91 -8.27
CA ALA A 80 28.39 -18.14 -8.97
C ALA A 80 27.21 -18.72 -9.78
N ASP A 81 26.01 -18.74 -9.20
CA ASP A 81 24.81 -19.18 -9.91
C ASP A 81 24.53 -18.24 -11.11
N LYS A 82 24.69 -16.93 -10.94
CA LYS A 82 24.56 -15.92 -12.01
C LYS A 82 25.61 -16.09 -13.11
N GLU A 83 26.87 -16.32 -12.76
CA GLU A 83 27.96 -16.61 -13.72
C GLU A 83 27.67 -17.88 -14.53
N SER A 84 27.02 -18.87 -13.91
CA SER A 84 26.56 -20.08 -14.61
C SER A 84 25.37 -19.84 -15.57
N GLY A 85 24.83 -18.62 -15.62
CA GLY A 85 23.60 -18.30 -16.33
C GLY A 85 22.37 -18.90 -15.65
N PHE A 86 22.36 -18.97 -14.31
CA PHE A 86 21.30 -19.56 -13.49
C PHE A 86 21.02 -21.04 -13.77
N LYS A 87 22.02 -21.78 -14.28
CA LYS A 87 21.96 -23.24 -14.51
C LYS A 87 22.18 -24.05 -13.24
N THR A 88 22.79 -23.43 -12.24
CA THR A 88 22.93 -23.97 -10.88
C THR A 88 22.01 -23.19 -9.93
N GLN A 89 21.65 -23.80 -8.79
CA GLN A 89 20.71 -23.23 -7.81
C GLN A 89 21.27 -23.29 -6.38
N ASN A 90 22.58 -23.21 -6.22
CA ASN A 90 23.20 -23.36 -4.90
C ASN A 90 22.75 -22.27 -3.94
N PHE A 91 22.62 -21.04 -4.41
CA PHE A 91 22.12 -19.93 -3.63
C PHE A 91 20.68 -20.15 -3.22
N VAL A 92 19.80 -20.51 -4.16
CA VAL A 92 18.38 -20.73 -3.86
C VAL A 92 18.20 -21.86 -2.83
N LEU A 93 18.91 -22.98 -2.99
CA LEU A 93 18.79 -24.15 -2.11
C LEU A 93 19.38 -23.91 -0.71
N LYS A 94 20.47 -23.15 -0.60
CA LYS A 94 21.21 -22.97 0.66
C LYS A 94 20.89 -21.66 1.38
N LYS A 95 20.27 -20.70 0.69
CA LYS A 95 20.04 -19.34 1.19
C LYS A 95 18.57 -18.93 1.08
N THR A 96 18.08 -18.65 -0.13
CA THR A 96 16.76 -18.04 -0.32
C THR A 96 15.61 -18.92 0.18
N MET A 97 15.60 -20.22 -0.17
CA MET A 97 14.51 -21.11 0.23
C MET A 97 14.48 -21.36 1.74
N PRO A 98 15.58 -21.78 2.39
CA PRO A 98 15.58 -21.94 3.85
C PRO A 98 15.07 -20.71 4.61
N GLU A 99 15.42 -19.49 4.17
CA GLU A 99 14.92 -18.25 4.75
C GLU A 99 13.41 -18.08 4.58
N LEU A 100 12.87 -18.31 3.38
CA LEU A 100 11.44 -18.18 3.13
C LEU A 100 10.61 -19.18 3.95
N TYR A 101 11.05 -20.45 4.04
CA TYR A 101 10.39 -21.45 4.87
C TYR A 101 10.45 -21.06 6.36
N ASP A 102 11.62 -20.61 6.84
CA ASP A 102 11.81 -20.17 8.23
C ASP A 102 10.87 -18.99 8.57
N LEU A 103 10.81 -17.97 7.71
CA LEU A 103 9.93 -16.81 7.89
C LEU A 103 8.46 -17.22 8.05
N VAL A 104 7.98 -18.11 7.17
CA VAL A 104 6.59 -18.57 7.19
C VAL A 104 6.29 -19.40 8.43
N LEU A 105 7.15 -20.36 8.76
CA LEU A 105 6.95 -21.26 9.90
C LEU A 105 7.03 -20.51 11.23
N LYS A 106 8.02 -19.62 11.37
CA LYS A 106 8.27 -18.88 12.61
C LYS A 106 7.26 -17.77 12.82
N TYR A 107 7.06 -16.92 11.81
CA TYR A 107 6.31 -15.69 12.00
C TYR A 107 4.89 -15.71 11.46
N LYS A 108 4.49 -16.71 10.66
CA LYS A 108 3.12 -16.84 10.13
C LYS A 108 2.55 -15.51 9.57
N PRO A 109 3.17 -14.96 8.52
CA PRO A 109 2.72 -13.68 7.95
C PRO A 109 1.41 -13.82 7.17
N ASP A 110 0.66 -12.73 7.10
CA ASP A 110 -0.53 -12.59 6.25
C ASP A 110 -0.16 -12.28 4.79
N LEU A 111 1.07 -11.80 4.55
CA LEU A 111 1.55 -11.41 3.23
C LEU A 111 3.04 -11.72 3.08
N ILE A 112 3.43 -12.28 1.94
CA ILE A 112 4.84 -12.38 1.52
C ILE A 112 5.02 -11.54 0.26
N TRP A 113 5.84 -10.50 0.36
CA TRP A 113 6.16 -9.57 -0.71
C TRP A 113 7.57 -9.89 -1.22
N SER A 114 7.68 -10.62 -2.32
CA SER A 114 9.00 -10.93 -2.90
C SER A 114 9.49 -9.79 -3.78
N ASP A 115 10.80 -9.71 -3.98
CA ASP A 115 11.46 -8.75 -4.86
C ASP A 115 12.82 -9.31 -5.31
N GLY A 116 13.51 -8.65 -6.25
CA GLY A 116 14.82 -9.13 -6.69
C GLY A 116 14.75 -10.35 -7.61
N ASP A 117 13.60 -10.56 -8.25
CA ASP A 117 13.28 -11.73 -9.07
C ASP A 117 13.67 -11.58 -10.55
N TRP A 118 13.89 -10.34 -11.00
CA TRP A 118 14.00 -9.95 -12.41
C TRP A 118 15.16 -10.57 -13.21
N GLU A 119 16.16 -11.17 -12.57
CA GLU A 119 17.31 -11.73 -13.27
C GLU A 119 17.10 -13.18 -13.74
N ALA A 120 16.14 -13.90 -13.16
CA ALA A 120 16.05 -15.34 -13.34
C ALA A 120 14.59 -15.87 -13.39
N PRO A 121 14.36 -17.02 -14.06
CA PRO A 121 13.03 -17.61 -14.16
C PRO A 121 12.59 -18.29 -12.87
N GLU A 122 11.30 -18.63 -12.79
CA GLU A 122 10.66 -19.35 -11.69
C GLU A 122 11.31 -20.70 -11.40
N SER A 123 11.87 -21.34 -12.43
CA SER A 123 12.60 -22.60 -12.30
C SER A 123 13.88 -22.44 -11.47
N TYR A 124 14.66 -21.37 -11.67
CA TYR A 124 15.85 -21.06 -10.85
C TYR A 124 15.45 -20.70 -9.43
N TRP A 125 14.50 -19.76 -9.29
CA TRP A 125 14.03 -19.32 -7.97
C TRP A 125 13.31 -20.41 -7.20
N ASN A 126 12.93 -21.52 -7.84
CA ASN A 126 12.10 -22.58 -7.28
C ASN A 126 10.80 -22.04 -6.66
N SER A 127 10.28 -20.96 -7.21
CA SER A 127 9.15 -20.22 -6.65
C SER A 127 7.84 -21.01 -6.78
N THR A 128 7.67 -21.78 -7.85
CA THR A 128 6.48 -22.65 -8.04
C THR A 128 6.34 -23.69 -6.94
N SER A 129 7.44 -24.36 -6.55
CA SER A 129 7.43 -25.34 -5.46
C SER A 129 7.14 -24.68 -4.10
N PHE A 130 7.76 -23.53 -3.84
CA PHE A 130 7.52 -22.78 -2.61
C PHE A 130 6.06 -22.32 -2.50
N LEU A 131 5.51 -21.71 -3.56
CA LEU A 131 4.12 -21.24 -3.59
C LEU A 131 3.13 -22.41 -3.49
N ALA A 132 3.42 -23.54 -4.14
CA ALA A 132 2.61 -24.75 -3.99
C ALA A 132 2.62 -25.27 -2.55
N TRP A 133 3.76 -25.26 -1.87
CA TRP A 133 3.81 -25.59 -0.44
C TRP A 133 3.07 -24.54 0.41
N LEU A 134 3.26 -23.26 0.12
CA LEU A 134 2.67 -22.13 0.84
C LEU A 134 1.15 -22.27 0.90
N TYR A 135 0.53 -22.52 -0.26
CA TYR A 135 -0.93 -22.59 -0.39
C TYR A 135 -1.55 -23.96 -0.05
N ASN A 136 -0.77 -25.04 -0.03
CA ASN A 136 -1.32 -26.37 0.27
C ASN A 136 -1.02 -26.87 1.68
N LYS A 137 0.12 -26.49 2.27
CA LYS A 137 0.70 -27.16 3.45
C LYS A 137 1.18 -26.23 4.55
N SER A 138 1.45 -24.96 4.26
CA SER A 138 1.96 -24.04 5.28
C SER A 138 0.92 -23.73 6.37
N PRO A 139 1.34 -23.24 7.55
CA PRO A 139 0.43 -22.85 8.62
C PRO A 139 -0.43 -21.62 8.31
N VAL A 140 -0.16 -20.92 7.19
CA VAL A 140 -0.86 -19.70 6.76
C VAL A 140 -1.58 -19.87 5.41
N LYS A 141 -1.71 -21.11 4.94
CA LYS A 141 -2.26 -21.45 3.62
C LYS A 141 -3.63 -20.84 3.30
N ASP A 142 -4.45 -20.59 4.32
CA ASP A 142 -5.83 -20.11 4.18
C ASP A 142 -5.92 -18.57 4.21
N THR A 143 -4.83 -17.86 4.55
CA THR A 143 -4.84 -16.41 4.77
C THR A 143 -3.75 -15.66 3.99
N VAL A 144 -2.62 -16.31 3.72
CA VAL A 144 -1.46 -15.64 3.11
C VAL A 144 -1.74 -15.19 1.67
N VAL A 145 -1.28 -13.99 1.33
CA VAL A 145 -1.25 -13.51 -0.05
C VAL A 145 0.18 -13.21 -0.49
N VAL A 146 0.43 -13.31 -1.79
CA VAL A 146 1.73 -12.97 -2.39
C VAL A 146 1.57 -11.98 -3.53
N ASN A 147 2.58 -11.15 -3.77
CA ASN A 147 2.64 -10.28 -4.94
C ASN A 147 3.03 -11.06 -6.21
N ASP A 148 3.32 -10.33 -7.29
CA ASP A 148 3.65 -10.86 -8.63
C ASP A 148 5.14 -10.87 -8.97
N ARG A 149 6.03 -10.79 -7.98
CA ARG A 149 7.49 -10.66 -8.17
C ARG A 149 8.26 -11.93 -7.83
N TRP A 150 7.90 -13.03 -8.50
CA TRP A 150 8.47 -14.36 -8.22
C TRP A 150 9.34 -14.93 -9.34
N CYS A 151 9.49 -14.17 -10.44
CA CYS A 151 10.34 -14.50 -11.59
C CYS A 151 10.40 -13.34 -12.58
N ASN A 152 11.42 -13.34 -13.44
CA ASN A 152 11.64 -12.32 -14.48
C ASN A 152 10.47 -12.07 -15.46
N ASN A 153 9.47 -12.95 -15.53
CA ASN A 153 8.26 -12.78 -16.34
C ASN A 153 6.96 -12.99 -15.56
N CYS A 154 7.00 -12.83 -14.23
CA CYS A 154 5.83 -13.01 -13.35
C CYS A 154 5.03 -11.72 -13.18
N SER A 155 5.69 -10.57 -13.27
CA SER A 155 5.07 -9.26 -13.05
C SER A 155 3.90 -9.01 -14.02
N CYS A 156 2.76 -8.53 -13.51
CA CYS A 156 1.47 -8.44 -14.22
C CYS A 156 0.89 -9.76 -14.78
N HIS A 157 1.48 -10.92 -14.51
CA HIS A 157 1.07 -12.21 -15.09
C HIS A 157 0.67 -13.24 -14.03
N HIS A 158 1.41 -13.32 -12.93
CA HIS A 158 1.24 -14.35 -11.89
C HIS A 158 1.48 -13.79 -10.50
N GLY A 159 0.47 -13.87 -9.63
CA GLY A 159 0.56 -13.44 -8.23
C GLY A 159 -0.84 -13.41 -7.59
N GLY A 160 -0.91 -13.34 -6.26
CA GLY A 160 -2.18 -13.12 -5.56
C GLY A 160 -2.73 -11.71 -5.76
N PHE A 161 -1.84 -10.76 -6.04
CA PHE A 161 -2.14 -9.43 -6.55
C PHE A 161 -0.96 -8.92 -7.39
N TYR A 162 -1.21 -7.94 -8.26
CA TYR A 162 -0.18 -7.40 -9.14
C TYR A 162 0.42 -6.12 -8.58
N ASN A 163 1.74 -6.00 -8.59
CA ASN A 163 2.42 -4.71 -8.49
C ASN A 163 2.82 -4.20 -9.86
N CYS A 164 3.11 -5.06 -10.84
CA CYS A 164 3.53 -4.72 -12.21
C CYS A 164 4.88 -3.98 -12.34
N ALA A 165 5.03 -2.88 -11.63
CA ALA A 165 6.24 -2.07 -11.53
C ALA A 165 6.21 -1.25 -10.23
N ASP A 166 7.33 -0.64 -9.86
CA ASP A 166 7.34 0.35 -8.79
C ASP A 166 6.44 1.54 -9.13
N LYS A 167 5.63 1.99 -8.16
CA LYS A 167 4.71 3.12 -8.33
C LYS A 167 3.73 2.94 -9.50
N TYR A 168 3.39 1.69 -9.84
CA TYR A 168 2.49 1.36 -10.93
C TYR A 168 1.11 2.00 -10.75
N LYS A 169 0.59 2.57 -11.85
CA LYS A 169 -0.73 3.20 -11.93
C LYS A 169 -1.36 2.73 -13.24
N PRO A 170 -2.37 1.85 -13.21
CA PRO A 170 -3.00 1.41 -14.44
C PRO A 170 -3.80 2.58 -15.06
N ALA A 171 -3.80 2.66 -16.39
CA ALA A 171 -4.58 3.65 -17.12
C ALA A 171 -6.08 3.31 -17.17
N THR A 172 -6.41 2.03 -16.96
CA THR A 172 -7.78 1.50 -17.00
C THR A 172 -8.03 0.61 -15.79
N LEU A 173 -9.30 0.34 -15.51
CA LEU A 173 -9.68 -0.55 -14.42
C LEU A 173 -9.13 -1.97 -14.69
N MET A 174 -8.43 -2.53 -13.70
CA MET A 174 -7.90 -3.88 -13.78
C MET A 174 -8.90 -4.92 -13.30
N ALA A 175 -8.95 -6.06 -14.00
CA ALA A 175 -9.76 -7.20 -13.58
C ALA A 175 -9.14 -7.97 -12.39
N HIS A 176 -7.81 -8.03 -12.33
CA HIS A 176 -7.08 -8.65 -11.23
C HIS A 176 -6.78 -7.63 -10.13
N LYS A 177 -6.75 -8.08 -8.86
CA LYS A 177 -6.36 -7.21 -7.74
C LYS A 177 -4.91 -6.76 -7.92
N TRP A 178 -4.63 -5.51 -7.54
CA TRP A 178 -3.30 -4.92 -7.66
C TRP A 178 -2.99 -4.01 -6.47
N GLU A 179 -1.72 -3.65 -6.33
CA GLU A 179 -1.21 -2.78 -5.26
C GLU A 179 -0.17 -1.80 -5.82
N MET A 180 -0.37 -0.52 -5.53
CA MET A 180 0.63 0.52 -5.75
C MET A 180 1.56 0.60 -4.53
N CYS A 181 2.85 0.29 -4.71
CA CYS A 181 3.87 0.66 -3.73
C CYS A 181 4.43 2.06 -4.04
N SER A 182 4.53 2.92 -3.02
CA SER A 182 5.06 4.29 -3.13
C SER A 182 5.84 4.67 -1.88
N SER A 183 6.51 5.82 -1.89
CA SER A 183 7.40 6.25 -0.80
C SER A 183 7.19 7.72 -0.45
N ILE A 184 7.18 8.04 0.86
CA ILE A 184 7.06 9.43 1.33
C ILE A 184 8.27 10.27 0.86
N ASP A 185 9.47 9.72 0.92
CA ASP A 185 10.63 10.29 0.22
C ASP A 185 10.52 9.93 -1.27
N LYS A 186 10.41 10.94 -2.14
CA LYS A 186 10.21 10.74 -3.58
C LYS A 186 11.39 10.03 -4.24
N LEU A 187 12.59 10.14 -3.65
CA LEU A 187 13.85 9.68 -4.23
C LEU A 187 14.34 8.35 -3.65
N SER A 188 13.77 7.86 -2.54
CA SER A 188 14.32 6.68 -1.84
C SER A 188 13.26 5.88 -1.08
N TRP A 189 13.45 4.57 -1.04
CA TRP A 189 12.75 3.66 -0.12
C TRP A 189 13.38 3.68 1.28
N GLY A 190 14.72 3.67 1.34
CA GLY A 190 15.49 3.76 2.58
C GLY A 190 15.63 5.19 3.10
N TYR A 191 16.03 5.35 4.36
CA TYR A 191 16.26 6.66 4.95
C TYR A 191 17.46 7.38 4.33
N ARG A 192 17.27 8.65 3.97
CA ARG A 192 18.33 9.57 3.55
C ARG A 192 18.47 10.70 4.56
N SER A 193 19.65 10.85 5.16
CA SER A 193 19.93 11.96 6.09
C SER A 193 20.02 13.33 5.39
N ASN A 194 20.23 13.34 4.07
CA ASN A 194 20.36 14.55 3.25
C ASN A 194 19.07 14.92 2.49
N MET A 195 17.92 14.35 2.86
CA MET A 195 16.64 14.65 2.20
C MET A 195 16.23 16.12 2.40
N ASN A 196 15.70 16.74 1.34
CA ASN A 196 15.12 18.09 1.39
C ASN A 196 13.59 18.05 1.45
N LEU A 197 12.96 19.07 2.04
CA LEU A 197 11.50 19.12 2.18
C LEU A 197 10.76 19.02 0.83
N THR A 198 11.33 19.57 -0.25
CA THR A 198 10.77 19.51 -1.62
C THR A 198 10.77 18.09 -2.19
N GLU A 199 11.66 17.22 -1.73
CA GLU A 199 11.78 15.81 -2.10
C GLU A 199 10.82 14.92 -1.30
N ILE A 200 10.16 15.47 -0.27
CA ILE A 200 9.17 14.74 0.53
C ILE A 200 7.77 14.99 -0.04
N MET A 201 6.95 13.95 -0.15
CA MET A 201 5.55 14.09 -0.52
C MET A 201 4.81 14.94 0.52
N ASN A 202 3.98 15.86 0.04
CA ASN A 202 3.03 16.56 0.91
C ASN A 202 1.75 15.73 1.07
N GLU A 203 0.90 16.13 2.01
CA GLU A 203 -0.33 15.44 2.34
C GLU A 203 -1.26 15.27 1.13
N ALA A 204 -1.40 16.32 0.32
CA ALA A 204 -2.25 16.31 -0.87
C ALA A 204 -1.81 15.28 -1.91
N ILE A 205 -0.50 15.11 -2.14
CA ILE A 205 0.02 14.07 -3.05
C ILE A 205 -0.30 12.68 -2.50
N ILE A 206 -0.07 12.44 -1.21
CA ILE A 206 -0.31 11.13 -0.59
C ILE A 206 -1.80 10.74 -0.69
N ILE A 207 -2.69 11.68 -0.39
CA ILE A 207 -4.14 11.44 -0.44
C ILE A 207 -4.60 11.28 -1.89
N LYS A 208 -4.05 12.05 -2.83
CA LYS A 208 -4.30 11.85 -4.27
C LYS A 208 -3.91 10.45 -4.72
N GLU A 209 -2.72 9.97 -4.35
CA GLU A 209 -2.28 8.62 -4.71
C GLU A 209 -3.19 7.56 -4.11
N LEU A 210 -3.56 7.67 -2.83
CA LEU A 210 -4.50 6.76 -2.19
C LEU A 210 -5.84 6.72 -2.93
N VAL A 211 -6.47 7.87 -3.13
CA VAL A 211 -7.79 8.00 -3.75
C VAL A 211 -7.77 7.45 -5.17
N GLN A 212 -6.80 7.87 -5.98
CA GLN A 212 -6.63 7.36 -7.33
C GLN A 212 -6.45 5.84 -7.35
N THR A 213 -5.61 5.30 -6.46
CA THR A 213 -5.35 3.86 -6.40
C THR A 213 -6.62 3.07 -6.08
N VAL A 214 -7.37 3.50 -5.07
CA VAL A 214 -8.59 2.83 -4.60
C VAL A 214 -9.71 2.92 -5.64
N SER A 215 -9.86 4.06 -6.32
CA SER A 215 -10.82 4.22 -7.40
C SER A 215 -10.59 3.26 -8.57
N PHE A 216 -9.34 2.89 -8.82
CA PHE A 216 -8.97 1.87 -9.82
C PHE A 216 -8.85 0.46 -9.22
N GLY A 217 -9.30 0.25 -7.99
CA GLY A 217 -9.43 -1.08 -7.35
C GLY A 217 -8.17 -1.59 -6.68
N GLY A 218 -7.11 -0.78 -6.61
CA GLY A 218 -5.84 -1.13 -6.01
C GLY A 218 -5.80 -0.97 -4.48
N ASN A 219 -4.76 -1.51 -3.86
CA ASN A 219 -4.33 -1.13 -2.52
C ASN A 219 -3.13 -0.16 -2.59
N TYR A 220 -2.98 0.74 -1.61
CA TYR A 220 -1.88 1.68 -1.55
C TYR A 220 -0.91 1.32 -0.42
N LEU A 221 0.30 0.91 -0.77
CA LEU A 221 1.37 0.58 0.16
C LEU A 221 2.37 1.74 0.24
N LEU A 222 2.21 2.57 1.27
CA LEU A 222 3.04 3.76 1.50
C LEU A 222 4.25 3.45 2.39
N ASN A 223 5.45 3.51 1.81
CA ASN A 223 6.71 3.25 2.49
C ASN A 223 7.20 4.44 3.32
N VAL A 224 7.80 4.12 4.48
CA VAL A 224 8.63 5.02 5.28
C VAL A 224 9.98 4.38 5.59
N GLY A 225 11.05 5.15 5.46
CA GLY A 225 12.42 4.76 5.80
C GLY A 225 12.81 5.23 7.21
N PRO A 226 12.94 4.35 8.21
CA PRO A 226 13.39 4.71 9.55
C PRO A 226 14.89 4.97 9.61
N THR A 227 15.35 5.76 10.58
CA THR A 227 16.79 5.93 10.84
C THR A 227 17.41 4.66 11.42
N LYS A 228 18.76 4.59 11.43
CA LYS A 228 19.50 3.46 12.02
C LYS A 228 19.23 3.28 13.53
N GLU A 229 18.81 4.33 14.23
CA GLU A 229 18.40 4.29 15.64
C GLU A 229 16.96 3.78 15.84
N GLY A 230 16.27 3.40 14.75
CA GLY A 230 14.90 2.89 14.80
C GLY A 230 13.84 4.00 14.98
N VAL A 231 14.13 5.20 14.50
CA VAL A 231 13.24 6.36 14.58
C VAL A 231 12.59 6.59 13.20
N ILE A 232 11.26 6.62 13.13
CA ILE A 232 10.57 7.21 11.98
C ILE A 232 10.66 8.72 12.17
N VAL A 233 11.31 9.43 11.26
CA VAL A 233 11.56 10.88 11.43
C VAL A 233 10.26 11.67 11.56
N PRO A 234 10.25 12.80 12.32
CA PRO A 234 9.03 13.56 12.58
C PRO A 234 8.24 13.96 11.34
N ILE A 235 8.92 14.31 10.24
CA ILE A 235 8.25 14.65 8.98
C ILE A 235 7.46 13.47 8.40
N PHE A 236 7.97 12.23 8.47
CA PHE A 236 7.22 11.06 8.02
C PHE A 236 6.05 10.73 8.96
N GLN A 237 6.25 10.88 10.27
CA GLN A 237 5.16 10.69 11.25
C GLN A 237 4.03 11.69 11.00
N GLU A 238 4.37 12.96 10.75
CA GLU A 238 3.38 14.00 10.50
C GLU A 238 2.55 13.72 9.23
N ARG A 239 3.18 13.29 8.12
CA ARG A 239 2.47 12.89 6.89
C ARG A 239 1.54 11.69 7.11
N LEU A 240 2.03 10.67 7.83
CA LEU A 240 1.22 9.49 8.17
C LEU A 240 0.02 9.87 9.05
N LEU A 241 0.22 10.72 10.06
CA LEU A 241 -0.86 11.17 10.93
C LEU A 241 -1.85 12.10 10.21
N ALA A 242 -1.40 12.87 9.22
CA ALA A 242 -2.28 13.67 8.38
C ALA A 242 -3.19 12.80 7.52
N LEU A 243 -2.63 11.76 6.90
CA LEU A 243 -3.41 10.75 6.18
C LEU A 243 -4.44 10.09 7.10
N GLY A 244 -4.03 9.72 8.32
CA GLY A 244 -4.91 9.16 9.34
C GLY A 244 -6.10 10.07 9.68
N ARG A 245 -5.85 11.36 9.95
CA ARG A 245 -6.91 12.35 10.21
C ARG A 245 -7.90 12.47 9.05
N TRP A 246 -7.40 12.44 7.82
CA TRP A 246 -8.26 12.47 6.63
C TRP A 246 -9.11 11.20 6.51
N LEU A 247 -8.51 10.03 6.78
CA LEU A 247 -9.19 8.73 6.78
C LEU A 247 -10.21 8.58 7.92
N ASP A 248 -10.01 9.22 9.07
CA ASP A 248 -11.01 9.24 10.15
C ASP A 248 -12.34 9.87 9.69
N THR A 249 -12.27 10.84 8.78
CA THR A 249 -13.46 11.50 8.21
C THR A 249 -13.95 10.78 6.95
N ASN A 250 -13.05 10.46 6.02
CA ASN A 250 -13.39 10.02 4.66
C ASN A 250 -13.23 8.51 4.44
N GLY A 251 -12.80 7.76 5.47
CA GLY A 251 -12.44 6.35 5.36
C GLY A 251 -13.58 5.43 4.94
N GLU A 252 -14.85 5.84 5.10
CA GLU A 252 -16.02 5.11 4.60
C GLU A 252 -15.96 4.89 3.08
N ALA A 253 -15.45 5.89 2.33
CA ALA A 253 -15.28 5.83 0.88
C ALA A 253 -14.06 5.02 0.43
N ILE A 254 -13.18 4.65 1.36
CA ILE A 254 -11.93 3.94 1.08
C ILE A 254 -12.02 2.48 1.52
N TYR A 255 -12.34 2.23 2.79
CA TYR A 255 -12.30 0.87 3.35
C TYR A 255 -13.50 0.04 2.91
N GLY A 256 -13.20 -1.07 2.22
CA GLY A 256 -14.21 -2.02 1.72
C GLY A 256 -15.03 -1.48 0.55
N SER A 257 -14.59 -0.37 -0.06
CA SER A 257 -15.20 0.13 -1.30
C SER A 257 -14.76 -0.68 -2.50
N LYS A 258 -15.44 -0.48 -3.63
CA LYS A 258 -15.15 -1.05 -4.94
C LYS A 258 -15.06 0.07 -5.97
N PRO A 259 -14.32 -0.15 -7.07
CA PRO A 259 -14.39 0.72 -8.24
C PRO A 259 -15.84 0.90 -8.67
N TRP A 260 -16.27 2.16 -8.79
CA TRP A 260 -17.56 2.46 -9.42
C TRP A 260 -17.42 2.35 -10.95
N ARG A 261 -18.51 2.39 -11.72
CA ARG A 261 -18.44 2.23 -13.19
C ARG A 261 -17.58 3.31 -13.89
N VAL A 262 -17.51 4.50 -13.30
CA VAL A 262 -16.62 5.58 -13.69
C VAL A 262 -15.61 5.71 -12.56
N GLN A 263 -14.32 5.72 -12.86
CA GLN A 263 -13.28 5.83 -11.81
C GLN A 263 -12.89 7.28 -11.55
N MET A 264 -12.95 8.12 -12.58
CA MET A 264 -12.65 9.55 -12.49
C MET A 264 -13.33 10.35 -13.58
N GLU A 265 -13.55 11.63 -13.33
CA GLU A 265 -13.93 12.62 -14.34
C GLU A 265 -13.19 13.94 -14.12
N SER A 266 -13.17 14.80 -15.14
CA SER A 266 -12.35 16.03 -15.15
C SER A 266 -13.07 17.16 -15.88
N SER A 267 -14.33 17.43 -15.50
CA SER A 267 -15.12 18.54 -16.06
C SER A 267 -14.55 19.91 -15.66
N THR A 268 -14.24 20.10 -14.38
CA THR A 268 -13.70 21.35 -13.82
C THR A 268 -12.52 21.08 -12.89
N ASP A 269 -12.73 20.20 -11.92
CA ASP A 269 -11.70 19.64 -11.04
C ASP A 269 -11.71 18.12 -11.16
N THR A 270 -10.58 17.46 -10.84
CA THR A 270 -10.54 16.00 -10.88
C THR A 270 -11.33 15.42 -9.72
N VAL A 271 -12.36 14.65 -10.04
CA VAL A 271 -13.18 13.90 -9.09
C VAL A 271 -12.92 12.42 -9.31
N TRP A 272 -12.67 11.69 -8.22
CA TRP A 272 -12.51 10.24 -8.21
C TRP A 272 -13.70 9.59 -7.56
N TYR A 273 -14.01 8.38 -8.01
CA TYR A 273 -15.19 7.66 -7.55
C TYR A 273 -14.86 6.31 -6.93
N THR A 274 -15.59 5.99 -5.88
CA THR A 274 -15.67 4.64 -5.31
C THR A 274 -17.13 4.32 -5.02
N SER A 275 -17.43 3.06 -4.71
CA SER A 275 -18.78 2.64 -4.35
C SER A 275 -18.76 1.64 -3.20
N LYS A 276 -19.80 1.66 -2.36
CA LYS A 276 -19.98 0.70 -1.26
C LYS A 276 -21.46 0.47 -1.02
N GLY A 277 -21.93 -0.75 -1.30
CA GLY A 277 -23.37 -1.03 -1.30
C GLY A 277 -24.09 -0.17 -2.34
N PRO A 278 -25.21 0.50 -1.99
CA PRO A 278 -25.92 1.39 -2.90
C PRO A 278 -25.30 2.79 -3.02
N ALA A 279 -24.33 3.14 -2.16
CA ALA A 279 -23.73 4.47 -2.13
C ALA A 279 -22.57 4.60 -3.12
N VAL A 280 -22.53 5.74 -3.80
CA VAL A 280 -21.40 6.20 -4.63
C VAL A 280 -20.72 7.34 -3.90
N TYR A 281 -19.38 7.31 -3.83
CA TYR A 281 -18.60 8.36 -3.21
C TYR A 281 -17.86 9.15 -4.28
N ALA A 282 -18.02 10.47 -4.25
CA ALA A 282 -17.30 11.40 -5.12
C ALA A 282 -16.25 12.12 -4.28
N ILE A 283 -14.97 11.91 -4.59
CA ILE A 283 -13.82 12.41 -3.83
C ILE A 283 -13.09 13.45 -4.66
N PHE A 284 -12.90 14.65 -4.12
CA PHE A 284 -12.26 15.76 -4.82
C PHE A 284 -11.27 16.49 -3.89
N LEU A 285 -10.18 17.00 -4.47
CA LEU A 285 -9.05 17.58 -3.72
C LEU A 285 -8.91 19.09 -3.89
N ILE A 286 -9.72 19.67 -4.78
CA ILE A 286 -9.76 21.10 -5.04
C ILE A 286 -11.19 21.56 -4.82
N TRP A 287 -11.38 22.53 -3.93
CA TRP A 287 -12.69 23.09 -3.67
C TRP A 287 -13.10 24.02 -4.83
N PRO A 288 -14.31 23.85 -5.41
CA PRO A 288 -14.75 24.67 -6.54
C PRO A 288 -14.93 26.14 -6.12
N ARG A 289 -14.52 27.07 -6.98
CA ARG A 289 -14.44 28.51 -6.65
C ARG A 289 -15.79 29.17 -6.35
N ASP A 290 -16.85 28.68 -6.96
CA ASP A 290 -18.23 29.17 -6.81
C ASP A 290 -19.04 28.33 -5.81
N ASN A 291 -18.40 27.39 -5.11
CA ASN A 291 -19.03 26.40 -4.23
C ASN A 291 -20.05 25.51 -4.96
N VAL A 292 -19.95 25.34 -6.29
CA VAL A 292 -20.79 24.41 -7.04
C VAL A 292 -19.91 23.31 -7.62
N LEU A 293 -20.18 22.07 -7.24
CA LEU A 293 -19.51 20.90 -7.81
C LEU A 293 -20.40 20.28 -8.89
N GLU A 294 -19.90 20.23 -10.12
CA GLU A 294 -20.56 19.53 -11.23
C GLU A 294 -20.05 18.10 -11.33
N LEU A 295 -20.96 17.14 -11.26
CA LEU A 295 -20.72 15.71 -11.44
C LEU A 295 -21.51 15.17 -12.64
N PRO A 296 -20.92 15.09 -13.85
CA PRO A 296 -21.64 14.66 -15.06
C PRO A 296 -22.07 13.18 -15.06
N SER A 297 -21.33 12.30 -14.37
CA SER A 297 -21.52 10.85 -14.47
C SER A 297 -22.68 10.25 -13.65
N PRO A 298 -22.95 10.69 -12.40
CA PRO A 298 -24.07 10.17 -11.60
C PRO A 298 -25.43 10.52 -12.22
N VAL A 299 -26.32 9.55 -12.37
CA VAL A 299 -27.68 9.82 -12.88
C VAL A 299 -28.64 9.90 -11.69
N PRO A 300 -29.17 11.09 -11.35
CA PRO A 300 -30.07 11.22 -10.22
C PRO A 300 -31.44 10.57 -10.46
N SER A 301 -32.11 10.26 -9.35
CA SER A 301 -33.51 9.85 -9.28
C SER A 301 -34.25 10.74 -8.27
N PRO A 302 -35.59 10.67 -8.19
CA PRO A 302 -36.35 11.40 -7.17
C PRO A 302 -35.94 11.09 -5.73
N ASP A 303 -35.33 9.92 -5.49
CA ASP A 303 -34.86 9.47 -4.18
C ASP A 303 -33.39 9.84 -3.92
N THR A 304 -32.76 10.61 -4.81
CA THR A 304 -31.34 10.95 -4.67
C THR A 304 -31.08 11.82 -3.44
N GLN A 305 -30.18 11.34 -2.59
CA GLN A 305 -29.67 12.09 -1.45
C GLN A 305 -28.18 12.34 -1.61
N VAL A 306 -27.77 13.56 -1.31
CA VAL A 306 -26.38 14.00 -1.35
C VAL A 306 -26.00 14.47 0.04
N THR A 307 -24.97 13.86 0.62
CA THR A 307 -24.38 14.28 1.90
C THR A 307 -22.87 14.42 1.74
N MET A 308 -22.20 15.08 2.69
CA MET A 308 -20.74 15.21 2.71
C MET A 308 -20.21 14.55 3.99
N LEU A 309 -19.19 13.70 3.85
CA LEU A 309 -18.59 13.04 5.01
C LEU A 309 -17.93 14.08 5.92
N GLY A 310 -18.18 13.97 7.23
CA GLY A 310 -17.74 14.95 8.23
C GLY A 310 -18.60 16.20 8.33
N PHE A 311 -19.66 16.34 7.52
CA PHE A 311 -20.60 17.45 7.59
C PHE A 311 -22.02 16.94 7.89
N GLY A 312 -22.75 17.65 8.75
CA GLY A 312 -24.12 17.29 9.12
C GLY A 312 -25.14 17.83 8.12
N GLY A 313 -26.06 16.97 7.67
CA GLY A 313 -27.18 17.35 6.83
C GLY A 313 -27.02 16.95 5.35
N THR A 314 -28.09 17.19 4.60
CA THR A 314 -28.14 16.97 3.14
C THR A 314 -27.73 18.22 2.39
N LEU A 315 -27.04 18.05 1.28
CA LEU A 315 -26.67 19.14 0.37
C LEU A 315 -27.77 19.36 -0.67
N GLU A 316 -27.97 20.62 -1.02
CA GLU A 316 -28.83 21.00 -2.13
C GLU A 316 -28.15 20.61 -3.45
N TRP A 317 -28.95 20.07 -4.38
CA TRP A 317 -28.47 19.70 -5.70
C TRP A 317 -29.57 19.93 -6.74
N GLN A 318 -29.14 20.10 -7.99
CA GLN A 318 -30.00 20.24 -9.15
C GLN A 318 -29.49 19.34 -10.27
N MET A 319 -30.36 18.96 -11.20
CA MET A 319 -29.92 18.24 -12.40
C MET A 319 -29.14 19.20 -13.31
N SER A 320 -27.94 18.80 -13.75
CA SER A 320 -27.17 19.59 -14.72
C SER A 320 -27.95 19.71 -16.05
N PRO A 321 -27.89 20.85 -16.78
CA PRO A 321 -28.60 21.05 -18.05
C PRO A 321 -28.38 19.96 -19.10
N GLY A 322 -27.24 19.24 -19.01
CA GLY A 322 -26.97 18.05 -19.80
C GLY A 322 -27.40 16.76 -19.06
N LYS A 323 -26.45 16.19 -18.32
CA LYS A 323 -26.62 15.01 -17.46
C LYS A 323 -25.77 15.21 -16.22
N GLY A 324 -26.19 14.64 -15.09
CA GLY A 324 -25.43 14.70 -13.86
C GLY A 324 -26.09 15.53 -12.76
N LEU A 325 -25.27 15.88 -11.79
CA LEU A 325 -25.60 16.67 -10.61
C LEU A 325 -24.83 17.99 -10.60
N LEU A 326 -25.51 19.08 -10.26
CA LEU A 326 -24.90 20.32 -9.78
C LEU A 326 -25.17 20.39 -8.28
N ILE A 327 -24.12 20.32 -7.47
CA ILE A 327 -24.23 20.22 -6.01
C ILE A 327 -23.74 21.52 -5.40
N THR A 328 -24.60 22.17 -4.62
CA THR A 328 -24.23 23.38 -3.86
C THR A 328 -23.52 22.95 -2.58
N LEU A 329 -22.23 23.25 -2.52
CA LEU A 329 -21.39 22.98 -1.36
C LEU A 329 -21.61 24.04 -0.28
N PRO A 330 -21.52 23.65 1.01
CA PRO A 330 -21.66 24.61 2.11
C PRO A 330 -20.54 25.64 2.04
N TYR A 331 -20.86 26.90 2.32
CA TYR A 331 -19.82 27.92 2.42
C TYR A 331 -18.88 27.54 3.56
N MET A 332 -17.64 27.19 3.24
CA MET A 332 -16.65 26.94 4.28
C MET A 332 -16.26 28.27 4.92
N LEU A 333 -16.86 28.57 6.07
CA LEU A 333 -16.26 29.50 7.03
C LEU A 333 -14.85 28.97 7.38
N PRO A 334 -13.87 29.84 7.67
CA PRO A 334 -12.57 29.40 8.16
C PRO A 334 -12.78 28.52 9.40
N SER A 335 -12.66 27.20 9.24
CA SER A 335 -12.73 26.25 10.35
C SER A 335 -11.45 26.40 11.17
N PRO A 336 -11.51 26.23 12.50
CA PRO A 336 -10.30 26.08 13.32
C PRO A 336 -9.51 24.79 12.97
N GLN A 337 -10.10 23.87 12.21
CA GLN A 337 -9.39 22.70 11.66
C GLN A 337 -8.61 23.10 10.40
N PRO A 338 -7.36 22.62 10.22
CA PRO A 338 -6.62 22.86 8.99
C PRO A 338 -7.44 22.38 7.78
N PRO A 339 -7.39 23.09 6.63
CA PRO A 339 -8.13 22.68 5.45
C PRO A 339 -7.77 21.23 5.13
N GLN A 340 -8.77 20.35 5.12
CA GLN A 340 -8.53 18.97 4.72
C GLN A 340 -8.08 19.00 3.25
N PRO A 341 -7.04 18.23 2.87
CA PRO A 341 -6.53 18.22 1.50
C PRO A 341 -7.46 17.53 0.50
N GLY A 342 -8.67 17.13 0.92
CA GLY A 342 -9.71 16.56 0.08
C GLY A 342 -11.02 16.34 0.83
N TRP A 343 -12.12 16.26 0.07
CA TRP A 343 -13.48 16.11 0.58
C TRP A 343 -14.18 14.98 -0.15
N THR A 344 -15.22 14.42 0.50
CA THR A 344 -15.99 13.30 -0.05
C THR A 344 -17.48 13.56 0.06
N LEU A 345 -18.18 13.52 -1.08
CA LEU A 345 -19.63 13.43 -1.12
C LEU A 345 -20.06 11.96 -1.12
N LYS A 346 -21.15 11.68 -0.41
CA LYS A 346 -21.87 10.41 -0.47
C LYS A 346 -23.16 10.65 -1.23
N LEU A 347 -23.33 9.90 -2.32
CA LEU A 347 -24.47 9.95 -3.23
C LEU A 347 -25.26 8.65 -3.07
N GLU A 348 -26.51 8.76 -2.68
CA GLU A 348 -27.45 7.63 -2.59
C GLU A 348 -28.59 7.83 -3.59
N GLY A 349 -29.20 6.73 -4.05
CA GLY A 349 -30.26 6.79 -5.06
C GLY A 349 -29.79 7.29 -6.43
N VAL A 350 -28.48 7.27 -6.71
CA VAL A 350 -27.93 7.57 -8.03
C VAL A 350 -27.66 6.28 -8.79
N LYS A 351 -27.99 6.27 -10.09
CA LYS A 351 -27.62 5.16 -10.95
C LYS A 351 -26.22 5.27 -11.41
#